data_AF-A0A380DVK3-F1
#
_entry.id   AF-A0A380DVK3-F1
#
_cell.length_a   1.000
_cell.length_b   1.000
_cell.length_c   1.000
_cell.angle_alpha   90.00
_cell.angle_beta   90.00
_cell.angle_gamma   90.00
#
_symmetry.space_group_name_H-M   'P 1'
#
loop_
_entity.id
_entity.type
_entity.pdbx_description
1 polymer ?
#
loop_
_entity_poly.entity_id
_entity_poly.type
_entity_poly.pdbx_seq_one_letter_code
_entity_poly.pdbx_strand_id
1 'polypeptide(L)'
;MSEPQKLHPISYFNGIINAIKQNIVVFFIFVIFQLKDFDYTNPESYLWIGIVFVFFLISYISQIVGIMNTRYWIEDNYFILTTGIFNKKRKELNIKRIQSVDMTQGVVNQIIGGVDLQIKTPSDGIVLSVISKKQGEYLERYIDQLQTELKTEMAQKSSNEQNGNRNHDIEGNVEDIAEGRLDEVQNSDSKLNQKNKRIPIYQMNFKESLFMAMTSGAIGVTLAALVPIYGAVRELIPWSKLNYEISQWVQIVSISVLIIILLVLIVAYIIGTIITMIRFYGFSVMLENEQLKIEYGLFNKKKVTVPTKRLQAVVERQSYIRRLFGYTAIHLSSQVILKIKKSKMMTMIQVVYRYCRLLNETKPIKLSRI
;
A
#
# COMPACT_ATOMS: atom_id res chain seq x y z
N MET A 1 -13.42 14.72 -18.17
CA MET A 1 -13.89 15.04 -16.79
C MET A 1 -13.59 16.50 -16.47
N SER A 2 -14.03 17.42 -17.32
CA SER A 2 -13.79 18.87 -17.16
C SER A 2 -14.71 19.51 -16.13
N GLU A 3 -15.82 18.87 -15.77
CA GLU A 3 -16.77 19.40 -14.79
C GLU A 3 -16.51 18.89 -13.37
N PRO A 4 -16.69 19.74 -12.33
CA PRO A 4 -16.55 19.39 -10.92
C PRO A 4 -17.42 18.20 -10.49
N GLN A 5 -16.80 17.07 -10.20
CA GLN A 5 -17.48 15.88 -9.69
C GLN A 5 -17.55 15.91 -8.16
N LYS A 6 -18.68 15.47 -7.61
CA LYS A 6 -18.85 15.24 -6.17
C LYS A 6 -18.25 13.89 -5.80
N LEU A 7 -17.83 13.78 -4.54
CA LEU A 7 -17.50 12.47 -3.97
C LEU A 7 -18.72 11.55 -3.97
N HIS A 8 -18.47 10.24 -4.06
CA HIS A 8 -19.52 9.23 -4.03
C HIS A 8 -20.26 9.25 -2.69
N PRO A 9 -21.56 8.88 -2.63
CA PRO A 9 -22.28 8.76 -1.36
C PRO A 9 -21.61 7.83 -0.34
N ILE A 10 -20.83 6.85 -0.81
CA ILE A 10 -20.03 5.95 0.06
C ILE A 10 -19.04 6.75 0.92
N SER A 11 -18.58 7.92 0.46
CA SER A 11 -17.67 8.78 1.23
C SER A 11 -18.29 9.33 2.52
N TYR A 12 -19.61 9.45 2.62
CA TYR A 12 -20.27 9.90 3.86
C TYR A 12 -20.02 8.96 5.04
N PHE A 13 -19.92 7.65 4.79
CA PHE A 13 -19.58 6.66 5.82
C PHE A 13 -18.22 6.93 6.45
N ASN A 14 -17.26 7.45 5.68
CA ASN A 14 -15.97 7.85 6.23
C ASN A 14 -16.11 9.04 7.20
N GLY A 15 -17.03 9.96 6.93
CA GLY A 15 -17.38 11.06 7.85
C GLY A 15 -17.85 10.52 9.20
N ILE A 16 -18.71 9.51 9.19
CA ILE A 16 -19.18 8.82 10.41
C ILE A 16 -18.01 8.20 11.18
N ILE A 17 -17.17 7.44 10.47
CA ILE A 17 -16.03 6.75 11.08
C ILE A 17 -15.04 7.74 11.67
N ASN A 18 -14.76 8.84 10.96
CA ASN A 18 -13.86 9.87 11.44
C ASN A 18 -14.44 10.63 12.61
N ALA A 19 -15.74 10.94 12.60
CA ALA A 19 -16.44 11.54 13.74
C ALA A 19 -16.33 10.65 14.99
N ILE A 20 -16.56 9.33 14.85
CA ILE A 20 -16.40 8.39 15.95
C ILE A 20 -14.95 8.37 16.43
N LYS A 21 -13.96 8.24 15.53
CA LYS A 21 -12.53 8.18 15.89
C LYS A 21 -12.04 9.46 16.59
N GLN A 22 -12.51 10.63 16.18
CA GLN A 22 -12.12 11.90 16.78
C GLN A 22 -12.73 12.08 18.17
N ASN A 23 -13.96 11.62 18.35
CA ASN A 23 -14.68 11.81 19.60
C ASN A 23 -14.60 10.59 20.56
N ILE A 24 -13.93 9.49 20.17
CA ILE A 24 -13.87 8.28 21.00
C ILE A 24 -13.22 8.52 22.36
N VAL A 25 -12.20 9.37 22.41
CA VAL A 25 -11.53 9.75 23.68
C VAL A 25 -12.48 10.55 24.55
N VAL A 26 -13.18 11.52 23.98
CA VAL A 26 -14.19 12.32 24.68
C VAL A 26 -15.32 11.43 25.21
N PHE A 27 -15.77 10.46 24.42
CA PHE A 27 -16.73 9.46 24.84
C PHE A 27 -16.24 8.67 26.06
N PHE A 28 -15.01 8.15 26.05
CA PHE A 28 -14.47 7.38 27.17
C PHE A 28 -14.27 8.24 28.42
N ILE A 29 -13.76 9.46 28.27
CA ILE A 29 -13.65 10.41 29.38
C ILE A 29 -15.03 10.64 29.98
N PHE A 30 -16.02 10.96 29.15
CA PHE A 30 -17.39 11.15 29.59
C PHE A 30 -17.93 9.93 30.34
N VAL A 31 -17.78 8.72 29.79
CA VAL A 31 -18.27 7.49 30.41
C VAL A 31 -17.59 7.25 31.75
N ILE A 32 -16.26 7.40 31.85
CA ILE A 32 -15.51 7.14 33.10
C ILE A 32 -15.89 8.13 34.20
N PHE A 33 -15.99 9.43 33.87
CA PHE A 33 -16.33 10.45 34.85
C PHE A 33 -17.81 10.42 35.22
N GLN A 34 -18.70 10.16 34.25
CA GLN A 34 -20.13 10.25 34.50
C GLN A 34 -20.74 8.98 35.09
N LEU A 35 -20.17 7.79 34.85
CA LEU A 35 -20.72 6.55 35.40
C LEU A 35 -20.77 6.52 36.94
N LYS A 36 -19.87 7.23 37.62
CA LYS A 36 -19.77 7.19 39.08
C LYS A 36 -20.79 8.10 39.77
N ASP A 37 -21.06 9.25 39.17
CA ASP A 37 -21.86 10.32 39.77
C ASP A 37 -23.25 10.46 39.11
N PHE A 38 -23.65 9.49 38.28
CA PHE A 38 -24.95 9.53 37.58
C PHE A 38 -26.09 9.09 38.51
N ASP A 39 -26.91 10.05 38.92
CA ASP A 39 -28.17 9.79 39.64
C ASP A 39 -29.34 9.75 38.65
N TYR A 40 -30.07 8.63 38.63
CA TYR A 40 -31.24 8.39 37.77
C TYR A 40 -32.50 9.18 38.19
N THR A 41 -32.53 9.71 39.42
CA THR A 41 -33.69 10.43 39.95
C THR A 41 -33.60 11.95 39.72
N ASN A 42 -32.38 12.48 39.56
CA ASN A 42 -32.15 13.91 39.37
C ASN A 42 -32.21 14.31 37.88
N PRO A 43 -33.09 15.24 37.48
CA PRO A 43 -33.18 15.73 36.11
C PRO A 43 -31.88 16.39 35.59
N GLU A 44 -31.08 16.97 36.48
CA GLU A 44 -29.83 17.65 36.11
C GLU A 44 -28.78 16.70 35.52
N SER A 45 -28.73 15.44 35.97
CA SER A 45 -27.81 14.41 35.43
C SER A 45 -28.02 14.18 33.93
N TYR A 46 -29.26 14.33 33.45
CA TYR A 46 -29.62 14.16 32.04
C TYR A 46 -29.19 15.35 31.17
N LEU A 47 -29.03 16.55 31.73
CA LEU A 47 -28.59 17.74 30.99
C LEU A 47 -27.16 17.55 30.45
N TRP A 48 -26.27 16.95 31.24
CA TRP A 48 -24.88 16.71 30.84
C TRP A 48 -24.78 15.69 29.70
N ILE A 49 -25.60 14.62 29.74
CA ILE A 49 -25.79 13.69 28.62
C ILE A 49 -26.23 14.45 27.37
N GLY A 50 -27.19 15.36 27.51
CA GLY A 50 -27.72 16.16 26.40
C GLY A 50 -26.66 17.05 25.76
N ILE A 51 -25.85 17.76 26.56
CA ILE A 51 -24.77 18.63 26.07
C ILE A 51 -23.75 17.82 25.27
N VAL A 52 -23.33 16.68 25.81
CA VAL A 52 -22.36 15.81 25.13
C VAL A 52 -22.96 15.25 23.84
N PHE A 53 -24.21 14.79 23.87
CA PHE A 53 -24.90 14.34 22.67
C PHE A 53 -24.99 15.43 21.58
N VAL A 54 -25.30 16.67 21.95
CA VAL A 54 -25.31 17.82 21.03
C VAL A 54 -23.92 18.09 20.46
N PHE A 55 -22.86 18.01 21.28
CA PHE A 55 -21.49 18.14 20.80
C PHE A 55 -21.13 17.05 19.77
N PHE A 56 -21.51 15.80 20.03
CA PHE A 56 -21.34 14.69 19.08
C PHE A 56 -22.10 14.94 17.77
N LEU A 57 -23.35 15.42 17.85
CA LEU A 57 -24.15 15.79 16.68
C LEU A 57 -23.49 16.91 15.86
N ILE A 58 -23.02 17.97 16.50
CA ILE A 58 -22.34 19.08 15.81
C ILE A 58 -21.07 18.58 15.10
N SER A 59 -20.26 17.77 15.78
CA SER A 59 -19.07 17.16 15.21
C SER A 59 -19.40 16.29 13.99
N TYR A 60 -20.46 15.49 14.09
CA TYR A 60 -20.94 14.64 13.00
C TYR A 60 -21.41 15.45 11.78
N ILE A 61 -22.23 16.48 12.00
CA ILE A 61 -22.73 17.37 10.94
C ILE A 61 -21.56 18.07 10.25
N SER A 62 -20.58 18.55 11.01
CA SER A 62 -19.37 19.18 10.47
C SER A 62 -18.62 18.25 9.50
N GLN A 63 -18.41 16.99 9.87
CA GLN A 63 -17.77 16.00 8.99
C GLN A 63 -18.54 15.76 7.69
N ILE A 64 -19.87 15.65 7.75
CA ILE A 64 -20.71 15.45 6.56
C ILE A 64 -20.62 16.66 5.64
N VAL A 65 -20.76 17.88 6.16
CA VAL A 65 -20.70 19.11 5.35
C VAL A 65 -19.35 19.22 4.64
N GLY A 66 -18.25 18.85 5.31
CA GLY A 66 -16.91 18.83 4.70
C GLY A 66 -16.82 17.90 3.48
N ILE A 67 -17.46 16.73 3.56
CA ILE A 67 -17.51 15.76 2.46
C ILE A 67 -18.40 16.28 1.32
N MET A 68 -19.57 16.86 1.63
CA MET A 68 -20.49 17.43 0.63
C MET A 68 -19.84 18.58 -0.18
N ASN A 69 -18.97 19.34 0.47
CA ASN A 69 -18.24 20.44 -0.14
C ASN A 69 -17.00 20.01 -0.93
N THR A 70 -16.57 18.75 -0.80
CA THR A 70 -15.40 18.26 -1.51
C THR A 70 -15.73 17.99 -2.98
N ARG A 71 -14.92 18.55 -3.89
CA ARG A 71 -15.07 18.40 -5.35
C ARG A 71 -13.72 18.06 -5.98
N TYR A 72 -13.75 17.24 -7.02
CA TYR A 72 -12.56 16.93 -7.83
C TYR A 72 -12.88 17.00 -9.32
N TRP A 73 -11.91 17.44 -10.12
CA TRP A 73 -11.99 17.46 -11.59
C TRP A 73 -10.60 17.47 -12.21
N ILE A 74 -10.55 17.31 -13.53
CA ILE A 74 -9.32 17.39 -14.32
C ILE A 74 -9.49 18.49 -15.36
N GLU A 75 -8.57 19.46 -15.34
CA GLU A 75 -8.57 20.64 -16.20
C GLU A 75 -7.13 20.94 -16.60
N ASP A 76 -6.86 21.19 -17.89
CA ASP A 76 -5.54 21.56 -18.41
C ASP A 76 -4.35 20.68 -17.96
N ASN A 77 -4.56 19.36 -17.88
CA ASN A 77 -3.58 18.39 -17.33
C ASN A 77 -3.25 18.58 -15.84
N TYR A 78 -4.12 19.23 -15.08
CA TYR A 78 -4.09 19.29 -13.63
C TYR A 78 -5.25 18.50 -13.04
N PHE A 79 -4.93 17.63 -12.09
CA PHE A 79 -5.91 17.06 -11.19
C PHE A 79 -6.14 18.04 -10.04
N ILE A 80 -7.37 18.54 -9.92
CA ILE A 80 -7.73 19.56 -8.95
C ILE A 80 -8.64 18.95 -7.89
N LEU A 81 -8.29 19.15 -6.63
CA LEU A 81 -9.10 18.79 -5.47
C LEU A 81 -9.38 20.03 -4.63
N THR A 82 -10.66 20.28 -4.36
CA THR A 82 -11.10 21.31 -3.41
C THR A 82 -11.76 20.67 -2.21
N THR A 83 -11.35 21.08 -1.00
CA THR A 83 -11.88 20.54 0.26
C THR A 83 -11.99 21.62 1.32
N GLY A 84 -12.88 21.44 2.30
CA GLY A 84 -13.06 22.36 3.43
C GLY A 84 -14.50 22.78 3.64
N ILE A 85 -14.80 23.17 4.88
CA ILE A 85 -16.14 23.61 5.32
C ILE A 85 -16.18 25.15 5.29
N PHE A 86 -15.35 25.78 6.12
CA PHE A 86 -15.23 27.24 6.22
C PHE A 86 -14.10 27.77 5.34
N ASN A 87 -12.91 27.18 5.46
CA ASN A 87 -11.72 27.54 4.67
C ASN A 87 -11.53 26.53 3.53
N LYS A 88 -11.85 26.96 2.31
CA LYS A 88 -11.66 26.14 1.10
C LYS A 88 -10.17 26.04 0.77
N LYS A 89 -9.67 24.81 0.72
CA LYS A 89 -8.31 24.46 0.30
C LYS A 89 -8.37 23.89 -1.12
N ARG A 90 -7.66 24.50 -2.07
CA ARG A 90 -7.49 24.00 -3.44
C ARG A 90 -6.10 23.37 -3.55
N LYS A 91 -6.04 22.13 -4.01
CA LYS A 91 -4.79 21.43 -4.34
C LYS A 91 -4.80 21.04 -5.80
N GLU A 92 -3.69 21.28 -6.48
CA GLU A 92 -3.54 21.04 -7.90
C GLU A 92 -2.32 20.15 -8.12
N LEU A 93 -2.51 19.04 -8.82
CA LEU A 93 -1.43 18.12 -9.17
C LEU A 93 -1.34 18.03 -10.69
N ASN A 94 -0.20 18.40 -11.24
CA ASN A 94 0.06 18.19 -12.67
C ASN A 94 0.11 16.68 -12.97
N ILE A 95 -0.70 16.21 -13.92
CA ILE A 95 -0.83 14.81 -14.33
C ILE A 95 0.55 14.22 -14.72
N LYS A 96 1.42 15.02 -15.35
CA LYS A 96 2.78 14.61 -15.75
C LYS A 96 3.69 14.31 -14.57
N ARG A 97 3.42 14.93 -13.42
CA ARG A 97 4.19 14.76 -12.17
C ARG A 97 3.63 13.64 -11.28
N ILE A 98 2.46 13.10 -11.59
CA ILE A 98 1.90 11.96 -10.87
C ILE A 98 2.82 10.75 -11.11
N GLN A 99 3.23 10.12 -10.02
CA GLN A 99 4.18 9.01 -10.04
C GLN A 99 3.47 7.67 -9.92
N SER A 100 2.49 7.60 -9.04
CA SER A 100 1.67 6.42 -8.87
C SER A 100 0.31 6.81 -8.34
N VAL A 101 -0.67 5.97 -8.67
CA VAL A 101 -2.00 6.01 -8.12
C VAL A 101 -2.20 4.67 -7.41
N ASP A 102 -2.26 4.73 -6.08
CA ASP A 102 -2.38 3.56 -5.23
C ASP A 102 -3.80 3.51 -4.62
N MET A 103 -4.30 2.32 -4.33
CA MET A 103 -5.58 2.15 -3.62
C MET A 103 -5.38 1.37 -2.33
N THR A 104 -6.06 1.80 -1.26
CA THR A 104 -6.11 1.07 0.01
C THR A 104 -7.55 0.80 0.41
N GLN A 105 -7.81 -0.45 0.75
CA GLN A 105 -9.11 -0.95 1.16
C GLN A 105 -8.97 -1.69 2.50
N GLY A 106 -9.00 -0.92 3.59
CA GLY A 106 -9.10 -1.48 4.94
C GLY A 106 -10.42 -2.19 5.17
N VAL A 107 -10.55 -2.93 6.28
CA VAL A 107 -11.73 -3.78 6.57
C VAL A 107 -13.04 -3.03 6.37
N VAL A 108 -13.13 -1.80 6.90
CA VAL A 108 -14.35 -1.00 6.78
C VAL A 108 -14.63 -0.60 5.34
N ASN A 109 -13.60 -0.17 4.60
CA ASN A 109 -13.70 0.16 3.17
C ASN A 109 -14.07 -1.06 2.33
N GLN A 110 -13.66 -2.28 2.74
CA GLN A 110 -14.05 -3.53 2.08
C GLN A 110 -15.54 -3.80 2.23
N ILE A 111 -16.09 -3.62 3.44
CA ILE A 111 -17.51 -3.85 3.73
C ILE A 111 -18.39 -2.90 2.92
N ILE A 112 -18.04 -1.61 2.88
CA ILE A 112 -18.82 -0.59 2.15
C ILE A 112 -18.55 -0.56 0.63
N GLY A 113 -17.62 -1.37 0.12
CA GLY A 113 -17.23 -1.37 -1.29
C GLY A 113 -16.46 -0.11 -1.76
N GLY A 114 -15.95 0.68 -0.83
CA GLY A 114 -15.15 1.89 -1.08
C GLY A 114 -13.65 1.61 -1.07
N VAL A 115 -12.84 2.57 -1.54
CA VAL A 115 -11.36 2.54 -1.50
C VAL A 115 -10.82 3.93 -1.23
N ASP A 116 -9.68 4.02 -0.54
CA ASP A 116 -8.91 5.26 -0.45
C ASP A 116 -7.94 5.33 -1.62
N LEU A 117 -8.05 6.36 -2.45
CA LEU A 117 -7.17 6.58 -3.60
C LEU A 117 -6.04 7.54 -3.22
N GLN A 118 -4.80 7.10 -3.35
CA GLN A 118 -3.61 7.88 -3.03
C GLN A 118 -2.86 8.21 -4.32
N ILE A 119 -2.93 9.47 -4.73
CA ILE A 119 -2.19 10.00 -5.87
C ILE A 119 -0.87 10.55 -5.34
N LYS A 120 0.24 9.90 -5.68
CA LYS A 120 1.58 10.26 -5.20
C LYS A 120 2.32 11.08 -6.24
N THR A 121 2.89 12.19 -5.82
CA THR A 121 3.85 12.99 -6.62
C THR A 121 5.15 13.18 -5.84
N PRO A 122 6.27 13.65 -6.45
CA PRO A 122 7.53 13.78 -5.75
C PRO A 122 7.52 14.79 -4.59
N SER A 123 6.60 15.76 -4.61
CA SER A 123 6.55 16.86 -3.63
C SER A 123 5.41 16.71 -2.64
N ASP A 124 4.18 16.54 -3.14
CA ASP A 124 2.98 16.42 -2.29
C ASP A 124 2.01 15.37 -2.86
N GLY A 125 1.38 14.61 -1.97
CA GLY A 125 0.38 13.60 -2.32
C GLY A 125 -1.03 14.11 -2.09
N ILE A 126 -1.99 13.55 -2.81
CA ILE A 126 -3.41 13.72 -2.53
C ILE A 126 -4.01 12.37 -2.17
N VAL A 127 -4.79 12.35 -1.09
CA VAL A 127 -5.61 11.19 -0.70
C VAL A 127 -7.07 11.57 -0.89
N LEU A 128 -7.76 10.86 -1.79
CA LEU A 128 -9.20 10.90 -1.89
C LEU A 128 -9.75 9.77 -1.04
N SER A 129 -10.35 10.13 0.10
CA SER A 129 -10.89 9.16 1.03
C SER A 129 -12.20 8.56 0.51
N VAL A 130 -12.24 7.23 0.48
CA VAL A 130 -13.45 6.42 0.35
C VAL A 130 -14.28 6.78 -0.89
N ILE A 131 -13.72 6.54 -2.06
CA ILE A 131 -14.46 6.54 -3.35
C ILE A 131 -14.93 5.12 -3.70
N SER A 132 -15.93 4.95 -4.56
CA SER A 132 -16.33 3.61 -5.00
C SER A 132 -15.15 2.89 -5.66
N LYS A 133 -14.97 1.59 -5.41
CA LYS A 133 -13.89 0.80 -6.05
C LYS A 133 -13.89 0.98 -7.58
N LYS A 134 -15.07 0.98 -8.21
CA LYS A 134 -15.22 1.19 -9.66
C LYS A 134 -14.72 2.57 -10.11
N GLN A 135 -15.05 3.61 -9.33
CA GLN A 135 -14.60 4.98 -9.61
C GLN A 135 -13.09 5.13 -9.43
N GLY A 136 -12.50 4.49 -8.41
CA GLY A 136 -11.06 4.46 -8.23
C GLY A 136 -10.36 3.82 -9.42
N GLU A 137 -10.80 2.63 -9.83
CA GLU A 137 -10.26 1.93 -11.01
C GLU A 137 -10.44 2.71 -12.31
N TYR A 138 -11.52 3.49 -12.43
CA TYR A 138 -11.72 4.39 -13.56
C TYR A 138 -10.74 5.55 -13.54
N LEU A 139 -10.59 6.23 -12.38
CA LEU A 139 -9.71 7.39 -12.24
C LEU A 139 -8.22 7.01 -12.41
N GLU A 140 -7.79 5.86 -11.88
CA GLU A 140 -6.46 5.29 -12.12
C GLU A 140 -6.20 5.11 -13.62
N ARG A 141 -7.11 4.42 -14.33
CA ARG A 141 -6.98 4.17 -15.77
C ARG A 141 -6.99 5.46 -16.59
N TYR A 142 -7.84 6.41 -16.23
CA TYR A 142 -7.92 7.70 -16.91
C TYR A 142 -6.64 8.52 -16.74
N ILE A 143 -6.06 8.55 -15.54
CA ILE A 143 -4.77 9.21 -15.29
C ILE A 143 -3.66 8.50 -16.08
N ASP A 144 -3.61 7.16 -16.09
CA ASP A 144 -2.62 6.40 -16.85
C ASP A 144 -2.69 6.69 -18.37
N GLN A 145 -3.90 6.85 -18.91
CA GLN A 145 -4.14 7.22 -20.32
C GLN A 145 -3.62 8.62 -20.63
N LEU A 146 -4.01 9.62 -19.84
CA LEU A 146 -3.54 11.00 -20.01
C LEU A 146 -2.01 11.11 -19.93
N GLN A 147 -1.37 10.37 -19.01
CA GLN A 147 0.09 10.32 -18.95
C GLN A 147 0.71 9.73 -20.21
N THR A 148 0.03 8.78 -20.85
CA THR A 148 0.49 8.14 -22.07
C THR A 148 0.35 9.08 -23.26
N GLU A 149 -0.78 9.76 -23.40
CA GLU A 149 -1.02 10.77 -24.44
C GLU A 149 -0.01 11.91 -24.35
N LEU A 150 0.22 12.45 -23.16
CA LEU A 150 1.18 13.54 -22.94
C LEU A 150 2.63 13.14 -23.26
N LYS A 151 3.00 11.87 -23.09
CA LYS A 151 4.31 11.36 -23.52
C LYS A 151 4.42 11.29 -25.05
N THR A 152 3.35 10.87 -25.73
CA THR A 152 3.31 10.78 -27.19
C THR A 152 3.37 12.17 -27.83
N GLU A 153 2.61 13.14 -27.32
CA GLU A 153 2.65 14.54 -27.80
C GLU A 153 4.05 15.16 -27.64
N MET A 154 4.72 14.93 -26.51
CA MET A 154 6.09 15.40 -26.30
C MET A 154 7.07 14.75 -27.29
N ALA A 155 6.93 13.45 -27.55
CA ALA A 155 7.78 12.75 -28.50
C ALA A 155 7.62 13.30 -29.93
N GLN A 156 6.38 13.63 -30.35
CA GLN A 156 6.11 14.21 -31.66
C GLN A 156 6.65 15.64 -31.81
N LYS A 157 6.50 16.49 -30.78
CA LYS A 157 7.06 17.85 -30.79
C LYS A 157 8.57 17.85 -30.87
N SER A 158 9.24 17.00 -30.09
CA SER A 158 10.70 16.87 -30.13
C SER A 158 11.21 16.39 -31.50
N SER A 159 10.47 15.50 -32.17
CA SER A 159 10.83 15.03 -33.51
C SER A 159 10.66 16.10 -34.60
N ASN A 160 9.62 16.92 -34.51
CA ASN A 160 9.39 18.01 -35.48
C ASN A 160 10.38 19.17 -35.31
N GLU A 161 10.80 19.50 -34.08
CA GLU A 161 11.82 20.54 -33.84
C GLU A 161 13.21 20.12 -34.34
N GLN A 162 13.56 18.83 -34.30
CA GLN A 162 14.82 18.33 -34.88
C GLN A 162 14.82 18.31 -36.41
N ASN A 163 13.65 18.14 -37.04
CA ASN A 163 13.54 18.14 -38.51
C ASN A 163 13.43 19.56 -39.09
N GLY A 164 12.95 20.53 -38.31
CA GLY A 164 12.89 21.94 -38.69
C GLY A 164 14.25 22.64 -38.79
N ASN A 165 15.32 22.05 -38.25
CA ASN A 165 16.67 22.63 -38.25
C ASN A 165 17.62 21.98 -39.29
N ARG A 166 17.10 21.16 -40.21
CA ARG A 166 17.86 20.54 -41.31
C ARG A 166 17.48 21.06 -42.70
N ASN A 167 16.61 22.08 -42.80
CA ASN A 167 16.16 22.65 -44.07
C ASN A 167 16.88 23.96 -44.45
N HIS A 168 18.07 24.21 -43.91
CA HIS A 168 19.02 25.13 -44.56
C HIS A 168 20.07 24.24 -45.20
N ASP A 169 20.20 24.36 -46.53
CA ASP A 169 21.11 23.62 -47.41
C ASP A 169 20.56 22.26 -47.89
N ILE A 170 19.68 22.29 -48.88
CA ILE A 170 19.72 21.46 -50.12
C ILE A 170 18.59 21.97 -51.03
N GLU A 171 18.98 22.74 -52.03
CA GLU A 171 18.18 23.07 -53.20
C GLU A 171 18.50 21.97 -54.24
N GLY A 172 17.53 21.09 -54.53
CA GLY A 172 17.74 20.04 -55.53
C GLY A 172 16.69 18.92 -55.51
N ASN A 173 15.94 18.85 -56.61
CA ASN A 173 15.03 17.78 -57.06
C ASN A 173 13.72 17.55 -56.28
N VAL A 174 12.69 18.24 -56.78
CA VAL A 174 11.28 17.92 -56.60
C VAL A 174 10.90 16.91 -57.69
N GLU A 175 10.98 15.60 -57.42
CA GLU A 175 10.17 14.63 -58.18
C GLU A 175 9.92 13.24 -57.56
N ASP A 176 10.52 12.86 -56.42
CA ASP A 176 10.39 11.47 -55.90
C ASP A 176 9.66 11.28 -54.55
N ILE A 177 8.81 12.23 -54.13
CA ILE A 177 8.16 12.18 -52.79
C ILE A 177 6.69 11.69 -52.81
N ALA A 178 6.15 11.32 -53.97
CA ALA A 178 4.72 10.99 -54.09
C ALA A 178 4.33 9.55 -53.69
N GLU A 179 5.25 8.58 -53.60
CA GLU A 179 4.88 7.16 -53.40
C GLU A 179 5.06 6.60 -51.98
N GLY A 180 5.66 7.35 -51.04
CA GLY A 180 5.87 6.87 -49.66
C GLY A 180 4.72 7.13 -48.67
N ARG A 181 3.65 7.83 -49.08
CA ARG A 181 2.66 8.41 -48.16
C ARG A 181 1.42 7.54 -47.87
N LEU A 182 1.29 6.38 -48.52
CA LEU A 182 0.11 5.53 -48.37
C LEU A 182 0.29 4.37 -47.37
N ASP A 183 1.53 4.02 -46.99
CA ASP A 183 1.79 2.88 -46.10
C ASP A 183 1.93 3.24 -44.61
N GLU A 184 2.13 4.52 -44.26
CA GLU A 184 2.27 4.94 -42.86
C GLU A 184 0.94 5.26 -42.14
N VAL A 185 -0.14 5.46 -42.89
CA VAL A 185 -1.45 5.77 -42.30
C VAL A 185 -2.16 4.50 -41.79
N GLN A 186 -1.98 3.35 -42.45
CA GLN A 186 -2.63 2.09 -42.03
C GLN A 186 -1.94 1.37 -40.86
N ASN A 187 -0.70 1.74 -40.51
CA ASN A 187 0.02 1.15 -39.36
C ASN A 187 -0.25 1.88 -38.02
N SER A 188 -1.06 2.93 -38.02
CA SER A 188 -1.43 3.67 -36.81
C SER A 188 -2.65 3.07 -36.10
N ASP A 189 -3.59 2.48 -36.83
CA ASP A 189 -4.81 1.87 -36.26
C ASP A 189 -4.54 0.50 -35.59
N SER A 190 -3.51 -0.22 -36.05
CA SER A 190 -3.13 -1.52 -35.48
C SER A 190 -2.31 -1.41 -34.17
N LYS A 191 -1.71 -0.25 -33.87
CA LYS A 191 -0.93 -0.01 -32.63
C LYS A 191 -1.80 0.40 -31.43
N LEU A 192 -3.04 0.83 -31.63
CA LEU A 192 -3.96 1.21 -30.54
C LEU A 192 -4.54 0.00 -29.80
N ASN A 193 -4.71 -1.14 -30.47
CA ASN A 193 -5.31 -2.34 -29.88
C ASN A 193 -4.33 -3.25 -29.09
N GLN A 194 -3.02 -2.99 -29.15
CA GLN A 194 -2.02 -3.85 -28.48
C GLN A 194 -1.66 -3.40 -27.05
N LYS A 195 -2.21 -2.27 -26.57
CA LYS A 195 -1.71 -1.58 -25.37
C LYS A 195 -2.29 -2.05 -24.03
N ASN A 196 -3.25 -2.97 -24.01
CA ASN A 196 -3.89 -3.47 -22.78
C ASN A 196 -3.47 -4.90 -22.39
N LYS A 197 -2.28 -5.35 -22.79
CA LYS A 197 -1.78 -6.68 -22.43
C LYS A 197 -1.37 -6.70 -20.95
N ARG A 198 -2.26 -7.17 -20.09
CA ARG A 198 -1.94 -7.49 -18.69
C ARG A 198 -1.11 -8.76 -18.66
N ILE A 199 0.17 -8.63 -18.29
CA ILE A 199 1.06 -9.78 -18.18
C ILE A 199 1.18 -10.12 -16.68
N PRO A 200 0.60 -11.24 -16.22
CA PRO A 200 0.81 -11.69 -14.85
C PRO A 200 2.27 -12.11 -14.69
N ILE A 201 3.03 -11.39 -13.87
CA ILE A 201 4.44 -11.72 -13.58
C ILE A 201 4.48 -12.81 -12.50
N TYR A 202 3.66 -12.65 -11.48
CA TYR A 202 3.68 -13.54 -10.32
C TYR A 202 2.36 -13.52 -9.55
N GLN A 203 1.97 -14.67 -9.02
CA GLN A 203 0.88 -14.86 -8.07
C GLN A 203 1.36 -15.84 -7.00
N MET A 204 1.26 -15.44 -5.74
CA MET A 204 1.75 -16.24 -4.64
C MET A 204 0.75 -17.31 -4.24
N ASN A 205 1.20 -18.56 -4.15
CA ASN A 205 0.38 -19.65 -3.63
C ASN A 205 0.39 -19.70 -2.09
N PHE A 206 -0.58 -20.36 -1.46
CA PHE A 206 -0.69 -20.50 0.00
C PHE A 206 0.60 -21.03 0.64
N LYS A 207 1.20 -22.08 0.04
CA LYS A 207 2.44 -22.70 0.51
C LYS A 207 3.62 -21.72 0.49
N GLU A 208 3.69 -20.88 -0.54
CA GLU A 208 4.74 -19.87 -0.70
C GLU A 208 4.55 -18.75 0.33
N SER A 209 3.31 -18.34 0.61
CA SER A 209 2.97 -17.39 1.67
C SER A 209 3.40 -17.89 3.05
N LEU A 210 3.10 -19.16 3.36
CA LEU A 210 3.49 -19.78 4.62
C LEU A 210 5.01 -19.87 4.75
N PHE A 211 5.70 -20.34 3.70
CA PHE A 211 7.16 -20.42 3.68
C PHE A 211 7.82 -19.04 3.81
N MET A 212 7.28 -18.02 3.13
CA MET A 212 7.72 -16.63 3.25
C MET A 212 7.55 -16.11 4.68
N ALA A 213 6.38 -16.34 5.30
CA ALA A 213 6.10 -15.90 6.67
C ALA A 213 7.09 -16.51 7.67
N MET A 214 7.31 -17.82 7.60
CA MET A 214 8.25 -18.54 8.47
C MET A 214 9.70 -18.07 8.27
N THR A 215 10.11 -17.82 7.03
CA THR A 215 11.48 -17.39 6.68
C THR A 215 11.70 -15.87 6.69
N SER A 216 10.72 -15.08 7.12
CA SER A 216 10.80 -13.60 7.17
C SER A 216 11.61 -13.05 8.35
N GLY A 217 12.21 -13.93 9.15
CA GLY A 217 12.93 -13.60 10.39
C GLY A 217 12.13 -13.88 11.66
N ALA A 218 10.86 -14.30 11.54
CA ALA A 218 10.02 -14.68 12.67
C ALA A 218 10.67 -15.79 13.52
N ILE A 219 11.28 -16.80 12.88
CA ILE A 219 12.01 -17.87 13.57
C ILE A 219 13.19 -17.30 14.38
N GLY A 220 13.99 -16.41 13.78
CA GLY A 220 15.15 -15.81 14.45
C GLY A 220 14.76 -14.95 15.65
N VAL A 221 13.70 -14.14 15.54
CA VAL A 221 13.16 -13.34 16.65
C VAL A 221 12.66 -14.24 17.78
N THR A 222 11.98 -15.34 17.44
CA THR A 222 11.46 -16.29 18.43
C THR A 222 12.60 -17.01 19.17
N LEU A 223 13.64 -17.43 18.44
CA LEU A 223 14.84 -18.02 19.03
C LEU A 223 15.63 -17.01 19.89
N ALA A 224 15.73 -15.76 19.46
CA ALA A 224 16.38 -14.71 20.26
C ALA A 224 15.63 -14.41 21.56
N ALA A 225 14.29 -14.47 21.53
CA ALA A 225 13.45 -14.29 22.73
C ALA A 225 13.62 -15.43 23.76
N LEU A 226 14.03 -16.63 23.32
CA LEU A 226 14.28 -17.77 24.20
C LEU A 226 15.55 -17.62 25.06
N VAL A 227 16.57 -16.90 24.58
CA VAL A 227 17.86 -16.75 25.26
C VAL A 227 17.74 -16.11 26.65
N PRO A 228 17.10 -14.94 26.83
CA PRO A 228 16.97 -14.32 28.16
C PRO A 228 16.09 -15.16 29.09
N ILE A 229 15.08 -15.84 28.55
CA ILE A 229 14.20 -16.73 29.31
C ILE A 229 15.00 -17.90 29.89
N TYR A 230 15.84 -18.53 29.06
CA TYR A 230 16.72 -19.60 29.50
C TYR A 230 17.71 -19.16 30.58
N GLY A 231 18.29 -17.97 30.42
CA GLY A 231 19.16 -17.35 31.44
C GLY A 231 18.43 -17.12 32.76
N ALA A 232 17.24 -16.50 32.71
CA ALA A 232 16.42 -16.22 33.88
C ALA A 232 16.02 -17.49 34.63
N VAL A 233 15.68 -18.58 33.93
CA VAL A 233 15.37 -19.87 34.54
C VAL A 233 16.58 -20.45 35.29
N ARG A 234 17.78 -20.35 34.73
CA ARG A 234 19.01 -20.82 35.40
C ARG A 234 19.35 -19.99 36.64
N GLU A 235 19.11 -18.69 36.60
CA GLU A 235 19.45 -17.77 37.69
C GLU A 235 18.43 -17.82 38.84
N LEU A 236 17.14 -17.94 38.52
CA LEU A 236 16.06 -17.97 39.51
C LEU A 236 16.04 -19.25 40.36
N ILE A 237 16.55 -20.36 39.82
CA ILE A 237 16.51 -21.68 40.48
C ILE A 237 17.92 -22.05 40.97
N PRO A 238 18.24 -21.86 42.27
CA PRO A 238 19.53 -22.26 42.83
C PRO A 238 19.60 -23.78 43.02
N TRP A 239 19.90 -24.50 41.93
CA TRP A 239 19.97 -25.97 41.87
C TRP A 239 20.89 -26.60 42.93
N SER A 240 21.90 -25.86 43.40
CA SER A 240 22.87 -26.32 44.40
C SER A 240 22.39 -26.31 45.84
N LYS A 241 21.31 -25.57 46.17
CA LYS A 241 20.79 -25.44 47.54
C LYS A 241 19.54 -26.29 47.82
N LEU A 242 19.20 -27.17 46.88
CA LEU A 242 17.95 -27.92 46.90
C LEU A 242 18.14 -29.27 47.60
N ASN A 243 17.56 -29.44 48.79
CA ASN A 243 17.60 -30.69 49.55
C ASN A 243 16.92 -31.84 48.78
N TYR A 244 17.40 -33.07 48.97
CA TYR A 244 16.96 -34.26 48.21
C TYR A 244 15.45 -34.52 48.29
N GLU A 245 14.80 -34.25 49.43
CA GLU A 245 13.34 -34.45 49.60
C GLU A 245 12.48 -33.36 48.95
N ILE A 246 12.99 -32.12 48.88
CA ILE A 246 12.32 -31.00 48.19
C ILE A 246 12.62 -31.03 46.68
N SER A 247 13.66 -31.76 46.27
CA SER A 247 14.18 -31.77 44.91
C SER A 247 13.16 -32.27 43.87
N GLN A 248 12.36 -33.28 44.19
CA GLN A 248 11.40 -33.86 43.23
C GLN A 248 10.27 -32.90 42.89
N TRP A 249 9.66 -32.25 43.90
CA TRP A 249 8.60 -31.28 43.67
C TRP A 249 9.09 -30.05 42.90
N VAL A 250 10.27 -29.55 43.24
CA VAL A 250 10.86 -28.41 42.55
C VAL A 250 11.26 -28.75 41.11
N GLN A 251 11.75 -29.97 40.85
CA GLN A 251 11.99 -30.43 39.48
C GLN A 251 10.71 -30.49 38.65
N ILE A 252 9.63 -31.07 39.19
CA ILE A 252 8.33 -31.16 38.50
C ILE A 252 7.81 -29.77 38.16
N VAL A 253 7.77 -28.86 39.15
CA VAL A 253 7.30 -27.47 38.94
C VAL A 253 8.15 -26.75 37.91
N SER A 254 9.48 -26.92 37.94
CA SER A 254 10.40 -26.28 36.98
C SER A 254 10.16 -26.79 35.56
N ILE A 255 9.95 -28.09 35.38
CA ILE A 255 9.63 -28.70 34.07
C ILE A 255 8.27 -28.20 33.58
N SER A 256 7.25 -28.14 34.45
CA SER A 256 5.93 -27.62 34.11
C SER A 256 5.99 -26.15 33.66
N VAL A 257 6.75 -25.31 34.37
CA VAL A 257 6.97 -23.90 33.99
C VAL A 257 7.66 -23.80 32.63
N LEU A 258 8.69 -24.61 32.39
CA LEU A 258 9.38 -24.65 31.10
C LEU A 258 8.44 -25.05 29.95
N ILE A 259 7.56 -26.03 30.15
CA ILE A 259 6.57 -26.46 29.17
C ILE A 259 5.57 -25.33 28.88
N ILE A 260 5.08 -24.63 29.91
CA ILE A 260 4.16 -23.49 29.73
C ILE A 260 4.83 -22.38 28.91
N ILE A 261 6.07 -22.03 29.25
CA ILE A 261 6.85 -21.02 28.52
C ILE A 261 7.02 -21.44 27.04
N LEU A 262 7.38 -22.70 26.80
CA LEU A 262 7.52 -23.24 25.44
C LEU A 262 6.19 -23.16 24.67
N LEU A 263 5.07 -23.52 25.31
CA LEU A 263 3.74 -23.44 24.72
C LEU A 263 3.37 -21.99 24.35
N VAL A 264 3.59 -21.03 25.26
CA VAL A 264 3.34 -19.60 25.00
C VAL A 264 4.15 -19.11 23.81
N LEU A 265 5.41 -19.52 23.68
CA LEU A 265 6.26 -19.14 22.55
C LEU A 265 5.80 -19.77 21.24
N ILE A 266 5.36 -21.03 21.25
CA ILE A 266 4.77 -21.68 20.07
C ILE A 266 3.50 -20.94 19.64
N VAL A 267 2.60 -20.62 20.57
CA VAL A 267 1.38 -19.87 20.28
C VAL A 267 1.69 -18.48 19.72
N ALA A 268 2.64 -17.75 20.33
CA ALA A 268 3.07 -16.45 19.84
C ALA A 268 3.66 -16.54 18.41
N TYR A 269 4.44 -17.58 18.12
CA TYR A 269 4.98 -17.83 16.78
C TYR A 269 3.88 -18.13 15.75
N ILE A 270 2.89 -18.97 16.12
CA ILE A 270 1.74 -19.28 15.27
C ILE A 270 0.96 -18.01 14.95
N ILE A 271 0.64 -17.20 15.97
CA ILE A 271 -0.06 -15.92 15.80
C ILE A 271 0.72 -14.99 14.87
N GLY A 272 2.04 -14.84 15.08
CA GLY A 272 2.90 -14.00 14.22
C GLY A 272 2.92 -14.47 12.76
N THR A 273 2.95 -15.78 12.56
CA THR A 273 2.90 -16.40 11.22
C THR A 273 1.55 -16.11 10.56
N ILE A 274 0.43 -16.30 11.27
CA ILE A 274 -0.91 -16.00 10.77
C ILE A 274 -1.06 -14.53 10.40
N ILE A 275 -0.60 -13.60 11.25
CA ILE A 275 -0.64 -12.14 10.97
C ILE A 275 0.12 -11.82 9.68
N THR A 276 1.30 -12.41 9.50
CA THR A 276 2.14 -12.21 8.32
C THR A 276 1.46 -12.78 7.07
N MET A 277 0.86 -13.96 7.20
CA MET A 277 0.13 -14.60 6.12
C MET A 277 -1.09 -13.78 5.67
N ILE A 278 -1.89 -13.26 6.60
CA ILE A 278 -3.04 -12.37 6.34
C ILE A 278 -2.58 -11.09 5.61
N ARG A 279 -1.43 -10.56 6.00
CA ARG A 279 -0.84 -9.34 5.44
C ARG A 279 -0.37 -9.51 3.99
N PHE A 280 0.14 -10.68 3.61
CA PHE A 280 0.61 -10.96 2.25
C PHE A 280 -0.34 -11.88 1.46
N TYR A 281 -1.55 -12.10 1.97
CA TYR A 281 -2.54 -12.91 1.29
C TYR A 281 -2.88 -12.34 -0.09
N GLY A 282 -3.01 -13.23 -1.09
CA GLY A 282 -3.38 -12.83 -2.45
C GLY A 282 -2.35 -11.96 -3.15
N PHE A 283 -1.07 -12.06 -2.78
CA PHE A 283 -0.01 -11.28 -3.40
C PHE A 283 0.08 -11.55 -4.91
N SER A 284 -0.12 -10.52 -5.72
CA SER A 284 -0.01 -10.58 -7.18
C SER A 284 0.78 -9.40 -7.73
N VAL A 285 1.58 -9.67 -8.75
CA VAL A 285 2.34 -8.66 -9.51
C VAL A 285 1.94 -8.77 -10.97
N MET A 286 1.43 -7.68 -11.52
CA MET A 286 1.06 -7.57 -12.93
C MET A 286 1.83 -6.43 -13.58
N LEU A 287 2.24 -6.61 -14.84
CA LEU A 287 2.78 -5.53 -15.67
C LEU A 287 1.67 -4.98 -16.57
N GLU A 288 1.39 -3.69 -16.47
CA GLU A 288 0.42 -2.96 -17.29
C GLU A 288 1.00 -1.57 -17.61
N ASN A 289 1.03 -1.14 -18.87
CA ASN A 289 1.46 0.22 -19.29
C ASN A 289 2.82 0.70 -18.75
N GLU A 290 3.86 -0.14 -18.77
CA GLU A 290 5.17 0.16 -18.17
C GLU A 290 5.13 0.42 -16.65
N GLN A 291 4.11 -0.07 -15.96
CA GLN A 291 3.96 0.01 -14.52
C GLN A 291 3.74 -1.39 -13.93
N LEU A 292 4.40 -1.65 -12.79
CA LEU A 292 4.15 -2.84 -11.98
C LEU A 292 2.98 -2.54 -11.03
N LYS A 293 1.90 -3.28 -11.16
CA LYS A 293 0.75 -3.24 -10.25
C LYS A 293 0.85 -4.40 -9.27
N ILE A 294 0.99 -4.06 -8.00
CA ILE A 294 1.21 -4.99 -6.90
C ILE A 294 -0.03 -4.97 -6.01
N GLU A 295 -0.72 -6.10 -5.90
CA GLU A 295 -1.90 -6.26 -5.06
C GLU A 295 -1.64 -7.24 -3.93
N TYR A 296 -2.01 -6.91 -2.69
CA TYR A 296 -1.83 -7.80 -1.54
C TYR A 296 -2.70 -7.43 -0.32
N GLY A 297 -2.90 -8.41 0.56
CA GLY A 297 -3.52 -8.27 1.88
C GLY A 297 -4.97 -8.73 1.92
N LEU A 298 -5.37 -9.41 3.00
CA LEU A 298 -6.75 -9.87 3.19
C LEU A 298 -7.63 -8.78 3.80
N PHE A 299 -7.27 -8.29 5.00
CA PHE A 299 -8.03 -7.28 5.74
C PHE A 299 -7.73 -5.84 5.33
N ASN A 300 -6.50 -5.58 4.90
CA ASN A 300 -6.07 -4.31 4.35
C ASN A 300 -5.57 -4.55 2.94
N LYS A 301 -6.49 -4.70 1.99
CA LYS A 301 -6.17 -4.87 0.57
C LYS A 301 -5.50 -3.60 0.07
N LYS A 302 -4.30 -3.75 -0.48
CA LYS A 302 -3.52 -2.65 -1.05
C LYS A 302 -3.25 -2.95 -2.51
N LYS A 303 -3.45 -1.95 -3.36
CA LYS A 303 -3.02 -1.93 -4.76
C LYS A 303 -1.99 -0.82 -4.90
N VAL A 304 -0.75 -1.19 -5.17
CA VAL A 304 0.38 -0.26 -5.26
C VAL A 304 0.90 -0.28 -6.68
N THR A 305 1.09 0.90 -7.25
CA THR A 305 1.55 1.06 -8.63
C THR A 305 2.98 1.58 -8.63
N VAL A 306 3.88 0.89 -9.33
CA VAL A 306 5.31 1.26 -9.38
C VAL A 306 5.75 1.38 -10.84
N PRO A 307 6.07 2.59 -11.34
CA PRO A 307 6.59 2.77 -12.70
C PRO A 307 7.92 2.04 -12.88
N THR A 308 8.06 1.26 -13.95
CA THR A 308 9.28 0.47 -14.21
C THR A 308 10.52 1.35 -14.38
N LYS A 309 10.37 2.52 -15.01
CA LYS A 309 11.44 3.53 -15.21
C LYS A 309 12.07 4.06 -13.91
N ARG A 310 11.42 3.82 -12.76
CA ARG A 310 11.88 4.27 -11.44
C ARG A 310 12.48 3.15 -10.59
N LEU A 311 12.57 1.94 -11.13
CA LEU A 311 13.31 0.84 -10.54
C LEU A 311 14.78 1.05 -10.87
N GLN A 312 15.56 1.47 -9.87
CA GLN A 312 16.99 1.77 -10.08
C GLN A 312 17.86 0.56 -9.80
N ALA A 313 17.50 -0.21 -8.78
CA ALA A 313 18.17 -1.46 -8.49
C ALA A 313 17.17 -2.49 -7.98
N VAL A 314 17.31 -3.69 -8.55
CA VAL A 314 16.67 -4.90 -8.07
C VAL A 314 17.73 -5.62 -7.24
N VAL A 315 17.64 -5.50 -5.91
CA VAL A 315 18.60 -6.12 -5.00
C VAL A 315 18.07 -7.51 -4.65
N GLU A 316 18.76 -8.53 -5.14
CA GLU A 316 18.46 -9.90 -4.75
C GLU A 316 19.09 -10.18 -3.37
N ARG A 317 18.27 -10.51 -2.36
CA ARG A 317 18.77 -10.99 -1.07
C ARG A 317 18.43 -12.46 -0.89
N GLN A 318 19.48 -13.27 -0.87
CA GLN A 318 19.40 -14.69 -0.53
C GLN A 318 19.81 -14.87 0.93
N SER A 319 18.85 -15.15 1.81
CA SER A 319 19.19 -15.67 3.16
C SER A 319 19.64 -17.12 3.05
N TYR A 320 20.55 -17.57 3.92
CA TYR A 320 21.06 -18.96 3.93
C TYR A 320 19.93 -20.00 3.89
N ILE A 321 18.89 -19.80 4.70
CA ILE A 321 17.71 -20.68 4.73
C ILE A 321 17.02 -20.71 3.36
N ARG A 322 16.85 -19.55 2.71
CA ARG A 322 16.13 -19.46 1.43
C ARG A 322 16.91 -20.07 0.28
N ARG A 323 18.24 -19.94 0.29
CA ARG A 323 19.14 -20.63 -0.64
C ARG A 323 18.99 -22.15 -0.56
N LEU A 324 18.86 -22.71 0.65
CA LEU A 324 18.68 -24.15 0.84
C LEU A 324 17.37 -24.66 0.21
N PHE A 325 16.31 -23.84 0.24
CA PHE A 325 14.99 -24.20 -0.30
C PHE A 325 14.74 -23.69 -1.74
N GLY A 326 15.75 -23.11 -2.42
CA GLY A 326 15.64 -22.67 -3.82
C GLY A 326 14.77 -21.42 -4.04
N TYR A 327 14.63 -20.59 -3.01
CA TYR A 327 13.85 -19.36 -3.03
C TYR A 327 14.76 -18.13 -2.93
N THR A 328 14.42 -17.07 -3.66
CA THR A 328 15.10 -15.78 -3.53
C THR A 328 14.12 -14.66 -3.21
N ALA A 329 14.54 -13.66 -2.44
CA ALA A 329 13.75 -12.45 -2.26
C ALA A 329 14.27 -11.35 -3.16
N ILE A 330 13.39 -10.87 -4.03
CA ILE A 330 13.65 -9.74 -4.89
C ILE A 330 13.25 -8.46 -4.16
N HIS A 331 14.22 -7.63 -3.76
CA HIS A 331 13.96 -6.31 -3.20
C HIS A 331 13.97 -5.27 -4.33
N LEU A 332 12.83 -4.64 -4.56
CA LEU A 332 12.74 -3.49 -5.47
C LEU A 332 13.11 -2.22 -4.70
N SER A 333 14.24 -1.61 -5.06
CA SER A 333 14.59 -0.29 -4.54
C SER A 333 14.19 0.79 -5.55
N SER A 334 13.42 1.77 -5.08
CA SER A 334 13.05 2.97 -5.83
C SER A 334 13.40 4.20 -5.00
N GLN A 335 13.70 5.33 -5.64
CA GLN A 335 14.03 6.60 -4.97
C GLN A 335 12.95 7.08 -3.98
N VAL A 336 11.69 6.64 -4.14
CA VAL A 336 10.60 6.93 -3.17
C VAL A 336 10.78 6.18 -1.85
N ILE A 337 11.38 4.99 -1.88
CA ILE A 337 11.58 4.12 -0.71
C ILE A 337 12.78 4.59 0.13
N LEU A 338 13.76 5.25 -0.49
CA LEU A 338 14.96 5.76 0.18
C LEU A 338 14.70 7.00 1.05
N LYS A 339 13.65 7.80 0.77
CA LYS A 339 13.31 9.01 1.56
C LYS A 339 12.49 8.71 2.82
N ILE A 340 11.98 7.48 2.99
CA ILE A 340 11.20 7.05 4.15
C ILE A 340 12.10 6.25 5.10
N LYS A 341 13.05 6.92 5.76
CA LYS A 341 13.88 6.29 6.80
C LYS A 341 13.41 6.72 8.19
N LYS A 342 12.35 6.06 8.71
CA LYS A 342 12.08 5.76 10.15
C LYS A 342 10.69 5.14 10.34
N SER A 343 10.42 3.99 9.73
CA SER A 343 9.34 3.10 10.16
C SER A 343 9.54 1.75 9.50
N LYS A 344 9.01 0.67 10.08
CA LYS A 344 9.22 -0.75 9.73
C LYS A 344 8.64 -1.16 8.36
N MET A 345 8.92 -0.37 7.33
CA MET A 345 8.48 -0.52 5.93
C MET A 345 9.66 -0.78 4.99
N MET A 346 10.80 -1.22 5.55
CA MET A 346 12.00 -1.63 4.80
C MET A 346 11.93 -3.09 4.30
N THR A 347 10.79 -3.76 4.54
CA THR A 347 10.60 -5.20 4.35
C THR A 347 9.27 -5.50 3.66
N MET A 348 8.97 -4.89 2.51
CA MET A 348 7.71 -5.22 1.82
C MET A 348 7.84 -5.05 0.31
N ILE A 349 8.55 -5.98 -0.28
CA ILE A 349 8.18 -6.75 -1.47
C ILE A 349 9.28 -7.81 -1.47
N GLN A 350 9.04 -8.92 -0.77
CA GLN A 350 9.88 -10.10 -0.92
C GLN A 350 9.11 -10.97 -1.89
N VAL A 351 9.32 -10.78 -3.19
CA VAL A 351 8.81 -11.76 -4.15
C VAL A 351 9.68 -12.98 -3.98
N VAL A 352 9.10 -14.04 -3.43
CA VAL A 352 9.71 -15.37 -3.36
C VAL A 352 9.62 -15.96 -4.76
N TYR A 353 10.69 -15.83 -5.53
CA TYR A 353 10.76 -16.44 -6.87
C TYR A 353 11.50 -17.78 -6.78
N ARG A 354 10.95 -18.82 -7.41
CA ARG A 354 11.60 -20.12 -7.55
C ARG A 354 12.68 -19.99 -8.63
N TYR A 355 13.92 -20.30 -8.27
CA TYR A 355 15.14 -20.04 -9.06
C TYR A 355 15.16 -20.65 -10.48
N CYS A 356 14.26 -21.59 -10.81
CA CYS A 356 14.37 -22.43 -12.00
C CYS A 356 13.73 -21.91 -13.30
N ARG A 357 13.07 -20.75 -13.36
CA ARG A 357 12.29 -20.36 -14.57
C ARG A 357 12.90 -19.27 -15.47
N LEU A 358 13.99 -18.61 -15.07
CA LEU A 358 14.49 -17.42 -15.80
C LEU A 358 15.81 -17.58 -16.56
N LEU A 359 16.52 -18.71 -16.45
CA LEU A 359 17.73 -18.89 -17.26
C LEU A 359 17.46 -19.29 -18.72
N ASN A 360 16.20 -19.49 -19.13
CA ASN A 360 15.90 -19.96 -20.49
C ASN A 360 15.22 -18.96 -21.43
N GLU A 361 14.69 -17.80 -21.00
CA GLU A 361 13.89 -16.96 -21.93
C GLU A 361 14.01 -15.42 -21.84
N THR A 362 14.85 -14.83 -20.98
CA THR A 362 15.00 -13.35 -21.00
C THR A 362 16.44 -12.93 -21.06
N LYS A 363 16.81 -12.28 -22.18
CA LYS A 363 18.05 -11.52 -22.38
C LYS A 363 18.39 -10.69 -21.13
N PRO A 364 19.69 -10.57 -20.79
CA PRO A 364 20.12 -10.13 -19.47
C PRO A 364 19.80 -8.64 -19.26
N ILE A 365 18.85 -8.37 -18.36
CA ILE A 365 18.89 -7.13 -17.58
C ILE A 365 20.21 -7.21 -16.80
N LYS A 366 21.14 -6.28 -17.05
CA LYS A 366 22.43 -6.22 -16.34
C LYS A 366 22.18 -6.13 -14.84
N LEU A 367 22.20 -7.28 -14.18
CA LEU A 367 22.25 -7.42 -12.74
C LEU A 367 23.67 -7.05 -12.31
N SER A 368 23.88 -5.82 -11.85
CA SER A 368 25.10 -5.51 -11.10
C SER A 368 25.01 -6.23 -9.77
N ARG A 369 25.78 -7.31 -9.61
CA ARG A 369 26.11 -7.88 -8.30
C ARG A 369 26.76 -6.77 -7.47
N ILE A 370 26.15 -6.41 -6.35
CA ILE A 370 26.80 -5.69 -5.25
C ILE A 370 26.83 -6.63 -4.06
#